data_AF-A0A1G2M9I0-F1
#
_entry.id   AF-A0A1G2M9I0-F1
#
_cell.length_a   1.000
_cell.length_b   1.000
_cell.length_c   1.000
_cell.angle_alpha   90.00
_cell.angle_beta   90.00
_cell.angle_gamma   90.00
#
_symmetry.space_group_name_H-M   'P 1'
#
loop_
_entity.id
_entity.type
_entity.pdbx_description
1 polymer ?
#
loop_
_entity_poly.entity_id
_entity_poly.type
_entity_poly.pdbx_seq_one_letter_code
_entity_poly.pdbx_strand_id
1 'polypeptide(L)'
;MKFETYQPTQEEGAKAEDMMTPEQKAMSEQREKEFNERVQAVLPGEHAGYFKDMETKHFDPEKGVGSLFTEIKDLQSLLDKTIDQRGNLDGDDREKFIAMGVKPEALMTFCRYLEVETPGEVGVSSVKDLSPDTRVKVIRTKQGAPCSLVVEGQNLPTTKFGTIIIGPNEKGKKSDDPEPSTREMIWTVHPGLPVRPATQDIWPEGSEITIQDVIDKLGNDVFVNVKKVEAKA
;
A
#
# COMPACT_ATOMS: atom_id res chain seq x y z
N MET A 1 12.00 25.98 19.41
CA MET A 1 12.99 24.91 19.63
C MET A 1 12.90 23.96 18.45
N LYS A 2 13.97 23.82 17.66
CA LYS A 2 14.09 22.77 16.64
C LYS A 2 14.60 21.53 17.37
N PHE A 3 13.84 20.45 17.36
CA PHE A 3 14.35 19.14 17.78
C PHE A 3 15.07 18.55 16.57
N GLU A 4 16.40 18.60 16.59
CA GLU A 4 17.21 17.81 15.68
C GLU A 4 17.13 16.36 16.17
N THR A 5 16.55 15.48 15.36
CA THR A 5 16.62 14.03 15.57
C THR A 5 18.05 13.59 15.29
N TYR A 6 18.78 13.29 16.36
CA TYR A 6 20.10 12.67 16.27
C TYR A 6 19.95 11.28 15.64
N GLN A 7 20.51 11.09 14.45
CA GLN A 7 20.76 9.77 13.87
C GLN A 7 22.25 9.46 14.12
N PRO A 8 22.59 8.42 14.89
CA PRO A 8 23.98 8.04 15.11
C PRO A 8 24.65 7.68 13.79
N THR A 9 25.91 8.08 13.64
CA THR A 9 26.76 7.67 12.51
C THR A 9 27.09 6.17 12.60
N GLN A 10 27.46 5.54 11.47
CA GLN A 10 27.88 4.12 11.46
C GLN A 10 29.05 3.82 12.42
N GLU A 11 29.94 4.79 12.66
CA GLU A 11 31.02 4.69 13.66
C GLU A 11 30.52 4.76 15.11
N GLU A 12 29.43 5.48 15.39
CA GLU A 12 28.81 5.55 16.72
C GLU A 12 27.97 4.30 17.02
N GLY A 13 27.33 3.70 15.99
CA GLY A 13 26.67 2.40 16.10
C GLY A 13 27.65 1.27 16.43
N ALA A 14 28.79 1.21 15.74
CA ALA A 14 29.83 0.21 16.00
C ALA A 14 30.46 0.34 17.40
N LYS A 15 30.60 1.56 17.94
CA LYS A 15 31.07 1.79 19.31
C LYS A 15 30.03 1.44 20.37
N ALA A 16 28.74 1.60 20.07
CA ALA A 16 27.66 1.23 20.98
C ALA A 16 27.55 -0.30 21.16
N GLU A 17 27.75 -1.07 20.09
CA GLU A 17 27.80 -2.55 20.15
C GLU A 17 28.99 -3.08 20.96
N ASP A 18 30.13 -2.38 20.93
CA ASP A 18 31.33 -2.79 21.67
C ASP A 18 31.23 -2.49 23.18
N MET A 19 30.28 -1.64 23.59
CA MET A 19 29.98 -1.30 24.99
C MET A 19 28.83 -2.10 25.61
N MET A 20 28.18 -2.98 24.84
CA MET A 20 27.08 -3.81 25.36
C MET A 20 27.60 -4.96 26.22
N THR A 21 26.93 -5.19 27.35
CA THR A 21 27.14 -6.40 28.13
C THR A 21 26.72 -7.64 27.32
N PRO A 22 27.26 -8.84 27.62
CA PRO A 22 26.80 -10.08 27.00
C PRO A 22 25.27 -10.29 27.08
N GLU A 23 24.64 -9.84 28.18
CA GLU A 23 23.19 -9.88 28.36
C GLU A 23 22.46 -8.92 27.41
N GLN A 24 23.01 -7.71 27.19
CA GLN A 24 22.45 -6.75 26.23
C GLN A 24 22.59 -7.23 24.79
N LYS A 25 23.72 -7.85 24.44
CA LYS A 25 23.92 -8.48 23.11
C LYS A 25 22.92 -9.62 22.89
N ALA A 26 22.76 -10.53 23.85
CA ALA A 26 21.81 -11.63 23.76
C ALA A 26 20.35 -11.15 23.64
N MET A 27 19.96 -10.10 24.37
CA MET A 27 18.63 -9.49 24.21
C MET A 27 18.45 -8.82 22.84
N SER A 28 19.49 -8.19 22.29
CA SER A 28 19.46 -7.58 20.95
C SER A 28 19.29 -8.66 19.88
N GLU A 29 20.08 -9.73 19.93
CA GLU A 29 20.00 -10.87 19.02
C GLU A 29 18.64 -11.56 19.10
N GLN A 30 18.08 -11.72 20.32
CA GLN A 30 16.74 -12.28 20.49
C GLN A 30 15.67 -11.37 19.87
N ARG A 31 15.76 -10.05 20.07
CA ARG A 31 14.83 -9.08 19.44
C ARG A 31 14.92 -9.10 17.92
N GLU A 32 16.13 -9.14 17.37
CA GLU A 32 16.35 -9.23 15.93
C GLU A 32 15.80 -10.54 15.34
N LYS A 33 15.97 -11.65 16.06
CA LYS A 33 15.38 -12.93 15.67
C LYS A 33 13.85 -12.89 15.69
N GLU A 34 13.25 -12.42 16.77
CA GLU A 34 11.79 -12.27 16.89
C GLU A 34 11.23 -11.31 15.83
N PHE A 35 11.98 -10.26 15.49
CA PHE A 35 11.67 -9.32 14.41
C PHE A 35 11.63 -10.02 13.04
N ASN A 36 12.70 -10.75 12.70
CA ASN A 36 12.79 -11.47 11.44
C ASN A 36 11.71 -12.53 11.31
N GLU A 37 11.42 -13.27 12.39
CA GLU A 37 10.34 -14.27 12.40
C GLU A 37 8.96 -13.64 12.13
N ARG A 38 8.68 -12.46 12.69
CA ARG A 38 7.40 -11.74 12.46
C ARG A 38 7.26 -11.22 11.03
N VAL A 39 8.34 -10.67 10.46
CA VAL A 39 8.34 -10.22 9.06
C VAL A 39 8.15 -11.40 8.11
N GLN A 40 8.88 -12.50 8.32
CA GLN A 40 8.75 -13.72 7.51
C GLN A 40 7.37 -14.35 7.62
N ALA A 41 6.69 -14.23 8.77
CA ALA A 41 5.34 -14.74 8.95
C ALA A 41 4.32 -14.08 8.00
N VAL A 42 4.52 -12.81 7.63
CA VAL A 42 3.64 -12.08 6.70
C VAL A 42 4.20 -11.93 5.28
N LEU A 43 5.44 -12.39 5.06
CA LEU A 43 6.11 -12.49 3.76
C LEU A 43 6.48 -13.95 3.40
N PRO A 44 5.49 -14.86 3.30
CA PRO A 44 5.75 -16.26 2.94
C PRO A 44 6.52 -16.40 1.61
N GLY A 45 7.64 -17.14 1.65
CA GLY A 45 8.56 -17.27 0.52
C GLY A 45 7.94 -17.85 -0.75
N GLU A 46 6.90 -18.69 -0.63
CA GLU A 46 6.12 -19.22 -1.76
C GLU A 46 5.42 -18.14 -2.60
N HIS A 47 5.27 -16.92 -2.05
CA HIS A 47 4.67 -15.76 -2.71
C HIS A 47 5.68 -14.69 -3.15
N ALA A 48 6.99 -15.00 -3.19
CA ALA A 48 8.03 -14.02 -3.55
C ALA A 48 7.77 -13.26 -4.87
N GLY A 49 7.25 -13.94 -5.90
CA GLY A 49 6.88 -13.28 -7.17
C GLY A 49 5.77 -12.24 -7.02
N TYR A 50 4.79 -12.50 -6.15
CA TYR A 50 3.71 -11.57 -5.84
C TYR A 50 4.23 -10.31 -5.14
N PHE A 51 5.15 -10.47 -4.19
CA PHE A 51 5.76 -9.34 -3.49
C PHE A 51 6.61 -8.48 -4.41
N LYS A 52 7.34 -9.09 -5.35
CA LYS A 52 8.11 -8.36 -6.37
C LYS A 52 7.22 -7.51 -7.29
N ASP A 53 6.05 -8.03 -7.69
CA ASP A 53 5.10 -7.26 -8.50
C ASP A 53 4.53 -6.08 -7.71
N MET A 54 4.25 -6.27 -6.43
CA MET A 54 3.84 -5.20 -5.51
C MET A 54 4.93 -4.15 -5.32
N GLU A 55 6.19 -4.57 -5.17
CA GLU A 55 7.34 -3.66 -5.08
C GLU A 55 7.47 -2.81 -6.34
N THR A 56 7.42 -3.45 -7.50
CA THR A 56 7.45 -2.77 -8.82
C THR A 56 6.32 -1.76 -8.95
N LYS A 57 5.15 -2.02 -8.35
CA LYS A 57 4.00 -1.14 -8.46
C LYS A 57 4.09 0.09 -7.55
N HIS A 58 4.59 -0.06 -6.33
CA HIS A 58 4.45 0.96 -5.27
C HIS A 58 5.77 1.61 -4.83
N PHE A 59 6.90 1.10 -5.30
CA PHE A 59 8.23 1.59 -4.91
C PHE A 59 9.17 1.86 -6.11
N ASP A 60 8.87 1.33 -7.31
CA ASP A 60 9.61 1.65 -8.54
C ASP A 60 8.97 2.88 -9.23
N PRO A 61 9.61 4.07 -9.20
CA PRO A 61 9.05 5.27 -9.79
C PRO A 61 9.02 5.24 -11.33
N GLU A 62 9.82 4.38 -11.98
CA GLU A 62 9.87 4.28 -13.45
C GLU A 62 8.76 3.36 -13.98
N LYS A 63 8.38 2.34 -13.21
CA LYS A 63 7.41 1.30 -13.64
C LYS A 63 6.08 1.37 -12.91
N GLY A 64 6.02 2.04 -11.76
CA GLY A 64 4.84 2.11 -10.93
C GLY A 64 3.66 2.74 -11.64
N VAL A 65 2.49 2.10 -11.52
CA VAL A 65 1.22 2.65 -11.97
C VAL A 65 0.32 2.81 -10.76
N GLY A 66 0.02 4.07 -10.44
CA GLY A 66 -0.81 4.43 -9.30
C GLY A 66 0.02 5.02 -8.16
N SER A 67 -0.34 4.67 -6.91
CA SER A 67 0.27 5.27 -5.72
C SER A 67 1.71 4.82 -5.52
N LEU A 68 2.61 5.75 -5.19
CA LEU A 68 4.06 5.52 -5.06
C LEU A 68 4.59 6.09 -3.73
N PHE A 69 5.34 5.28 -2.97
CA PHE A 69 6.08 5.79 -1.83
C PHE A 69 7.23 6.66 -2.30
N THR A 70 7.42 7.83 -1.66
CA THR A 70 8.46 8.78 -2.09
C THR A 70 9.74 8.64 -1.27
N GLU A 71 9.64 8.27 0.00
CA GLU A 71 10.79 8.08 0.90
C GLU A 71 11.25 6.62 1.01
N ILE A 72 10.32 5.70 1.25
CA ILE A 72 10.62 4.27 1.39
C ILE A 72 10.77 3.64 0.01
N LYS A 73 11.76 2.75 -0.15
CA LYS A 73 12.20 2.21 -1.45
C LYS A 73 11.90 0.74 -1.68
N ASP A 74 11.46 0.02 -0.65
CA ASP A 74 11.16 -1.39 -0.72
C ASP A 74 10.19 -1.81 0.39
N LEU A 75 9.64 -3.02 0.25
CA LEU A 75 8.64 -3.55 1.16
C LEU A 75 9.24 -3.82 2.55
N GLN A 76 10.49 -4.28 2.61
CA GLN A 76 11.17 -4.57 3.89
C GLN A 76 11.29 -3.30 4.74
N SER A 77 11.83 -2.24 4.17
CA SER A 77 11.98 -0.94 4.83
C SER A 77 10.65 -0.35 5.31
N LEU A 78 9.55 -0.63 4.59
CA LEU A 78 8.21 -0.22 5.04
C LEU A 78 7.78 -0.97 6.30
N LEU A 79 8.06 -2.27 6.37
CA LEU A 79 7.73 -3.12 7.52
C LEU A 79 8.59 -2.76 8.72
N ASP A 80 9.89 -2.54 8.52
CA ASP A 80 10.83 -2.09 9.55
C ASP A 80 10.32 -0.78 10.17
N LYS A 81 9.99 0.20 9.33
CA LYS A 81 9.42 1.48 9.77
C LYS A 81 8.09 1.33 10.50
N THR A 82 7.25 0.41 10.06
CA THR A 82 5.96 0.12 10.73
C THR A 82 6.19 -0.45 12.12
N ILE A 83 7.15 -1.37 12.26
CA ILE A 83 7.53 -1.95 13.55
C ILE A 83 8.18 -0.90 14.44
N ASP A 84 9.03 -0.03 13.91
CA ASP A 84 9.65 1.06 14.69
C ASP A 84 8.59 2.03 15.25
N GLN A 85 7.55 2.34 14.46
CA GLN A 85 6.48 3.24 14.87
C GLN A 85 5.46 2.61 15.84
N ARG A 86 5.15 1.32 15.65
CA ARG A 86 4.04 0.63 16.35
C ARG A 86 4.51 -0.38 17.39
N GLY A 87 5.78 -0.76 17.36
CA GLY A 87 6.38 -1.87 18.12
C GLY A 87 6.16 -3.26 17.51
N ASN A 88 5.16 -3.43 16.62
CA ASN A 88 4.83 -4.70 15.96
C ASN A 88 3.93 -4.50 14.72
N LEU A 89 3.59 -5.61 14.05
CA LEU A 89 2.64 -5.68 12.93
C LEU A 89 1.23 -6.15 13.35
N ASP A 90 0.96 -6.22 14.65
CA ASP A 90 -0.34 -6.65 15.19
C ASP A 90 -1.35 -5.49 15.16
N GLY A 91 -2.62 -5.80 15.46
CA GLY A 91 -3.71 -4.83 15.51
C GLY A 91 -4.39 -4.53 14.17
N ASP A 92 -5.41 -3.69 14.20
CA ASP A 92 -6.17 -3.23 13.03
C ASP A 92 -6.53 -1.75 13.20
N ASP A 93 -5.98 -0.90 12.33
CA ASP A 93 -6.19 0.55 12.26
C ASP A 93 -7.44 0.92 11.45
N ARG A 94 -8.31 -0.05 11.11
CA ARG A 94 -9.60 0.13 10.43
C ARG A 94 -10.40 1.34 10.91
N GLU A 95 -10.60 1.47 12.22
CA GLU A 95 -11.38 2.58 12.79
C GLU A 95 -10.71 3.94 12.56
N LYS A 96 -9.38 4.00 12.50
CA LYS A 96 -8.65 5.22 12.12
C LYS A 96 -8.93 5.57 10.66
N PHE A 97 -8.87 4.59 9.76
CA PHE A 97 -9.19 4.82 8.34
C PHE A 97 -10.64 5.29 8.14
N ILE A 98 -11.59 4.72 8.88
CA ILE A 98 -12.99 5.17 8.85
C ILE A 98 -13.11 6.62 9.33
N ALA A 99 -12.42 6.98 10.43
CA ALA A 99 -12.39 8.36 10.93
C ALA A 99 -11.75 9.35 9.92
N MET A 100 -10.86 8.87 9.05
CA MET A 100 -10.28 9.66 7.96
C MET A 100 -11.16 9.74 6.70
N GLY A 101 -12.35 9.13 6.73
CA GLY A 101 -13.36 9.22 5.67
C GLY A 101 -13.46 7.99 4.77
N VAL A 102 -12.79 6.88 5.09
CA VAL A 102 -13.01 5.62 4.36
C VAL A 102 -14.37 5.05 4.71
N LYS A 103 -15.15 4.69 3.69
CA LYS A 103 -16.44 4.02 3.88
C LYS A 103 -16.22 2.61 4.46
N PRO A 104 -16.86 2.23 5.58
CA PRO A 104 -16.65 0.92 6.20
C PRO A 104 -16.83 -0.27 5.26
N GLU A 105 -17.80 -0.19 4.33
CA GLU A 105 -18.08 -1.23 3.34
C GLU A 105 -16.97 -1.42 2.29
N ALA A 106 -16.04 -0.48 2.17
CA ALA A 106 -14.86 -0.61 1.30
C ALA A 106 -13.75 -1.47 1.95
N LEU A 107 -13.82 -1.69 3.27
CA LEU A 107 -12.81 -2.41 4.05
C LEU A 107 -13.22 -3.88 4.23
N MET A 108 -12.44 -4.80 3.69
CA MET A 108 -12.67 -6.25 3.80
C MET A 108 -12.57 -6.69 5.26
N THR A 109 -13.63 -7.33 5.77
CA THR A 109 -13.75 -7.70 7.21
C THR A 109 -12.74 -8.74 7.68
N PHE A 110 -12.21 -9.55 6.77
CA PHE A 110 -11.19 -10.57 7.05
C PHE A 110 -9.75 -10.05 6.86
N CYS A 111 -9.58 -8.75 6.57
CA CYS A 111 -8.27 -8.11 6.49
C CYS A 111 -8.02 -7.25 7.73
N ARG A 112 -6.75 -7.09 8.10
CA ARG A 112 -6.29 -6.05 9.01
C ARG A 112 -5.62 -4.94 8.20
N TYR A 113 -5.76 -3.72 8.69
CA TYR A 113 -5.20 -2.54 8.07
C TYR A 113 -4.21 -1.91 9.04
N LEU A 114 -3.02 -1.55 8.57
CA LEU A 114 -2.04 -0.83 9.40
C LEU A 114 -1.72 0.50 8.75
N GLU A 115 -1.73 1.55 9.56
CA GLU A 115 -1.23 2.87 9.17
C GLU A 115 0.26 2.98 9.49
N VAL A 116 1.03 3.54 8.56
CA VAL A 116 2.46 3.83 8.73
C VAL A 116 2.74 5.26 8.26
N GLU A 117 3.37 6.07 9.10
CA GLU A 117 3.71 7.46 8.77
C GLU A 117 4.88 7.51 7.79
N THR A 118 4.59 7.46 6.51
CA THR A 118 5.54 7.66 5.42
C THR A 118 4.87 8.39 4.25
N PRO A 119 5.54 9.38 3.65
CA PRO A 119 4.94 10.12 2.56
C PRO A 119 4.91 9.33 1.25
N GLY A 120 3.99 9.74 0.40
CA GLY A 120 3.88 9.21 -0.95
C GLY A 120 2.97 10.03 -1.84
N GLU A 121 2.91 9.62 -3.10
CA GLU A 121 1.95 10.09 -4.09
C GLU A 121 0.79 9.09 -4.16
N VAL A 122 -0.44 9.58 -4.18
CA VAL A 122 -1.66 8.79 -4.25
C VAL A 122 -2.11 8.75 -5.71
N GLY A 123 -2.11 7.56 -6.30
CA GLY A 123 -2.51 7.35 -7.70
C GLY A 123 -3.96 6.97 -7.87
N VAL A 124 -4.83 7.43 -6.97
CA VAL A 124 -6.29 7.32 -7.08
C VAL A 124 -6.90 8.68 -6.78
N SER A 125 -7.92 9.05 -7.55
CA SER A 125 -8.67 10.29 -7.34
C SER A 125 -10.16 10.01 -7.34
N SER A 126 -10.90 10.72 -6.49
CA SER A 126 -12.35 10.74 -6.52
C SER A 126 -12.81 11.40 -7.82
N VAL A 127 -13.84 10.85 -8.46
CA VAL A 127 -14.41 11.47 -9.67
C VAL A 127 -15.02 12.85 -9.40
N LYS A 128 -15.39 13.15 -8.15
CA LYS A 128 -15.90 14.47 -7.74
C LYS A 128 -14.84 15.57 -7.81
N ASP A 129 -13.58 15.19 -7.71
CA ASP A 129 -12.45 16.13 -7.69
C ASP A 129 -11.88 16.37 -9.10
N LEU A 130 -12.47 15.74 -10.12
CA LEU A 130 -12.04 15.81 -11.51
C LEU A 130 -13.08 16.54 -12.37
N SER A 131 -12.62 17.26 -13.39
CA SER A 131 -13.52 17.93 -14.33
C SER A 131 -14.33 16.90 -15.13
N PRO A 132 -15.65 17.07 -15.32
CA PRO A 132 -16.50 16.10 -16.01
C PRO A 132 -16.05 15.74 -17.44
N ASP A 133 -15.35 16.64 -18.13
CA ASP A 133 -14.82 16.46 -19.48
C ASP A 133 -13.43 15.78 -19.52
N THR A 134 -12.82 15.51 -18.36
CA THR A 134 -11.51 14.85 -18.26
C THR A 134 -11.57 13.48 -18.93
N ARG A 135 -10.61 13.22 -19.82
CA ARG A 135 -10.51 11.94 -20.54
C ARG A 135 -10.04 10.82 -19.61
N VAL A 136 -10.73 9.70 -19.71
CA VAL A 136 -10.46 8.47 -18.97
C VAL A 136 -10.17 7.37 -19.98
N LYS A 137 -8.98 6.77 -19.88
CA LYS A 137 -8.60 5.59 -20.67
C LYS A 137 -9.04 4.33 -19.96
N VAL A 138 -9.62 3.40 -20.72
CA VAL A 138 -10.03 2.08 -20.22
C VAL A 138 -8.95 1.06 -20.58
N ILE A 139 -8.12 0.69 -19.61
CA ILE A 139 -6.91 -0.11 -19.83
C ILE A 139 -6.94 -1.37 -18.98
N ARG A 140 -6.68 -2.54 -19.58
CA ARG A 140 -6.46 -3.76 -18.80
C ARG A 140 -5.02 -3.80 -18.29
N THR A 141 -4.86 -3.64 -16.98
CA THR A 141 -3.55 -3.67 -16.32
C THR A 141 -3.07 -5.09 -16.03
N LYS A 142 -3.97 -6.07 -16.05
CA LYS A 142 -3.68 -7.49 -15.83
C LYS A 142 -4.62 -8.39 -16.63
N GLN A 143 -4.08 -9.37 -17.36
CA GLN A 143 -4.88 -10.34 -18.12
C GLN A 143 -5.89 -11.07 -17.20
N GLY A 144 -7.13 -11.19 -17.66
CA GLY A 144 -8.22 -11.84 -16.89
C GLY A 144 -8.76 -11.04 -15.71
N ALA A 145 -8.28 -9.81 -15.47
CA ALA A 145 -8.84 -8.87 -14.48
C ALA A 145 -9.70 -7.80 -15.18
N PRO A 146 -10.69 -7.20 -14.50
CA PRO A 146 -11.47 -6.08 -15.04
C PRO A 146 -10.59 -4.93 -15.56
N CYS A 147 -11.08 -4.17 -16.54
CA CYS A 147 -10.39 -2.97 -16.99
C CYS A 147 -10.26 -1.94 -15.86
N SER A 148 -9.13 -1.25 -15.84
CA SER A 148 -8.88 -0.10 -14.97
C SER A 148 -9.27 1.17 -15.69
N LEU A 149 -9.97 2.06 -14.99
CA LEU A 149 -10.22 3.44 -15.42
C LEU A 149 -9.01 4.28 -15.04
N VAL A 150 -8.35 4.89 -16.01
CA VAL A 150 -7.09 5.62 -15.84
C VAL A 150 -7.22 7.03 -16.40
N VAL A 151 -7.03 8.01 -15.53
CA VAL A 151 -6.85 9.42 -15.92
C VAL A 151 -5.36 9.70 -15.98
N GLU A 152 -4.93 10.42 -17.01
CA GLU A 152 -3.56 10.93 -17.10
C GLU A 152 -3.49 12.32 -16.44
N GLY A 153 -2.54 12.50 -15.54
CA GLY A 153 -2.34 13.76 -14.82
C GLY A 153 -0.86 14.04 -14.59
N GLN A 154 -0.49 15.32 -14.45
CA GLN A 154 0.90 15.70 -14.18
C GLN A 154 1.24 15.67 -12.67
N ASN A 155 0.25 15.98 -11.83
CA ASN A 155 0.41 16.04 -10.37
C ASN A 155 -0.50 14.99 -9.71
N LEU A 156 0.09 14.10 -8.93
CA LEU A 156 -0.63 13.18 -8.07
C LEU A 156 -0.85 13.84 -6.69
N PRO A 157 -2.02 13.67 -6.05
CA PRO A 157 -2.20 14.07 -4.66
C PRO A 157 -1.11 13.46 -3.77
N THR A 158 -0.62 14.21 -2.78
CA THR A 158 0.36 13.70 -1.82
C THR A 158 -0.31 13.29 -0.51
N THR A 159 0.32 12.36 0.20
CA THR A 159 -0.09 11.89 1.53
C THR A 159 1.13 11.84 2.44
N LYS A 160 0.88 11.81 3.76
CA LYS A 160 1.91 11.68 4.81
C LYS A 160 1.98 10.28 5.41
N PHE A 161 1.11 9.37 4.99
CA PHE A 161 1.04 8.02 5.50
C PHE A 161 0.82 7.00 4.37
N GLY A 162 1.18 5.76 4.65
CA GLY A 162 0.85 4.57 3.88
C GLY A 162 -0.09 3.65 4.63
N THR A 163 -0.69 2.74 3.86
CA THR A 163 -1.51 1.65 4.35
C THR A 163 -0.88 0.33 4.00
N ILE A 164 -0.84 -0.59 4.97
CA ILE A 164 -0.53 -2.00 4.79
C ILE A 164 -1.81 -2.78 4.99
N ILE A 165 -2.17 -3.62 4.04
CA ILE A 165 -3.33 -4.51 4.12
C ILE A 165 -2.82 -5.93 4.29
N ILE A 166 -3.13 -6.53 5.43
CA ILE A 166 -2.78 -7.90 5.79
C ILE A 166 -4.07 -8.74 5.71
N GLY A 167 -3.99 -9.91 5.10
CA GLY A 167 -5.12 -10.83 5.00
C GLY A 167 -4.66 -12.28 5.05
N PRO A 168 -5.57 -13.25 4.92
CA PRO A 168 -5.21 -14.66 4.97
C PRO A 168 -4.33 -15.03 3.78
N ASN A 169 -3.32 -15.88 4.01
CA ASN A 169 -2.37 -16.33 2.99
C ASN A 169 -3.01 -17.29 1.98
N GLU A 170 -4.06 -18.00 2.39
CA GLU A 170 -4.90 -18.81 1.52
C GLU A 170 -6.33 -18.28 1.55
N LYS A 171 -6.86 -17.97 0.36
CA LYS A 171 -8.29 -17.68 0.21
C LYS A 171 -9.05 -18.99 0.43
N GLY A 172 -10.02 -19.00 1.35
CA GLY A 172 -10.91 -20.15 1.56
C GLY A 172 -11.42 -20.68 0.22
N LYS A 173 -11.23 -21.98 -0.03
CA LYS A 173 -11.73 -22.60 -1.26
C LYS A 173 -13.25 -22.53 -1.22
N LYS A 174 -13.86 -21.98 -2.27
CA LYS A 174 -15.31 -21.72 -2.37
C LYS A 174 -16.22 -22.93 -2.10
N SER A 175 -15.70 -24.16 -2.02
CA SER A 175 -16.50 -25.38 -1.86
C SER A 175 -16.30 -26.13 -0.55
N ASP A 176 -15.15 -26.09 0.13
CA ASP A 176 -14.84 -27.11 1.15
C ASP A 176 -14.18 -26.60 2.44
N ASP A 177 -13.87 -25.31 2.55
CA ASP A 177 -13.39 -24.72 3.81
C ASP A 177 -13.89 -23.27 3.96
N PRO A 178 -14.92 -23.03 4.81
CA PRO A 178 -15.52 -21.70 4.95
C PRO A 178 -14.62 -20.74 5.73
N GLU A 179 -13.63 -21.25 6.46
CA GLU A 179 -12.71 -20.44 7.25
C GLU A 179 -11.43 -20.20 6.44
N PRO A 180 -11.05 -18.94 6.17
CA PRO A 180 -9.78 -18.65 5.54
C PRO A 180 -8.63 -19.13 6.46
N SER A 181 -7.48 -19.43 5.86
CA SER A 181 -6.28 -19.82 6.63
C SER A 181 -6.00 -18.83 7.77
N THR A 182 -5.63 -19.37 8.94
CA THR A 182 -5.20 -18.57 10.09
C THR A 182 -3.82 -17.94 9.89
N ARG A 183 -3.09 -18.35 8.84
CA ARG A 183 -1.82 -17.72 8.46
C ARG A 183 -2.12 -16.48 7.63
N GLU A 184 -1.42 -15.40 7.93
CA GLU A 184 -1.59 -14.12 7.25
C GLU A 184 -0.46 -13.87 6.25
N MET A 185 -0.72 -12.99 5.30
CA MET A 185 0.29 -12.42 4.43
C MET A 185 -0.08 -10.98 4.08
N ILE A 186 0.91 -10.20 3.66
CA ILE A 186 0.66 -8.89 3.07
C ILE A 186 -0.09 -9.07 1.75
N TRP A 187 -1.30 -8.55 1.70
CA TRP A 187 -2.09 -8.49 0.48
C TRP A 187 -1.69 -7.29 -0.36
N THR A 188 -1.53 -6.11 0.22
CA THR A 188 -1.01 -4.96 -0.54
C THR A 188 -0.45 -3.89 0.39
N VAL A 189 0.38 -3.01 -0.15
CA VAL A 189 0.81 -1.77 0.50
C VAL A 189 0.66 -0.63 -0.49
N HIS A 190 0.26 0.55 -0.03
CA HIS A 190 0.25 1.75 -0.87
C HIS A 190 0.21 3.02 -0.01
N PRO A 191 0.68 4.17 -0.52
CA PRO A 191 0.42 5.46 0.09
C PRO A 191 -1.08 5.77 0.18
N GLY A 192 -1.49 6.43 1.26
CA GLY A 192 -2.81 7.02 1.42
C GLY A 192 -3.86 6.03 1.89
N LEU A 193 -5.12 6.48 1.87
CA LEU A 193 -6.25 5.70 2.38
C LEU A 193 -6.46 4.40 1.58
N PRO A 194 -6.92 3.29 2.21
CA PRO A 194 -7.29 2.03 1.56
C PRO A 194 -8.57 2.16 0.73
N VAL A 195 -8.50 2.98 -0.31
CA VAL A 195 -9.59 3.28 -1.23
C VAL A 195 -9.33 2.55 -2.53
N ARG A 196 -10.31 1.75 -2.94
CA ARG A 196 -10.21 0.96 -4.16
C ARG A 196 -10.78 1.74 -5.36
N PRO A 197 -10.05 1.82 -6.48
CA PRO A 197 -10.61 2.36 -7.72
C PRO A 197 -11.74 1.46 -8.25
N ALA A 198 -12.61 2.00 -9.10
CA ALA A 198 -13.68 1.25 -9.74
C ALA A 198 -13.13 -0.02 -10.44
N THR A 199 -13.78 -1.16 -10.20
CA THR A 199 -13.37 -2.47 -10.72
C THR A 199 -14.43 -3.11 -11.62
N GLN A 200 -15.46 -2.38 -12.01
CA GLN A 200 -16.53 -2.89 -12.87
C GLN A 200 -16.07 -2.89 -14.34
N ASP A 201 -16.16 -4.04 -15.00
CA ASP A 201 -15.79 -4.20 -16.42
C ASP A 201 -16.96 -3.80 -17.32
N ILE A 202 -17.25 -2.50 -17.38
CA ILE A 202 -18.41 -1.94 -18.09
C ILE A 202 -18.05 -1.50 -19.51
N TRP A 203 -16.88 -0.89 -19.66
CA TRP A 203 -16.46 -0.31 -20.93
C TRP A 203 -15.46 -1.22 -21.64
N PRO A 204 -15.48 -1.27 -22.99
CA PRO A 204 -14.50 -2.05 -23.75
C PRO A 204 -13.07 -1.56 -23.50
N GLU A 205 -12.13 -2.51 -23.46
CA GLU A 205 -10.69 -2.21 -23.40
C GLU A 205 -10.26 -1.34 -24.59
N GLY A 206 -9.42 -0.34 -24.34
CA GLY A 206 -8.92 0.61 -25.34
C GLY A 206 -9.87 1.76 -25.65
N SER A 207 -11.08 1.79 -25.05
CA SER A 207 -11.97 2.93 -25.19
C SER A 207 -11.48 4.16 -24.41
N GLU A 208 -11.93 5.32 -24.86
CA GLU A 208 -11.73 6.61 -24.20
C GLU A 208 -13.09 7.22 -23.88
N ILE A 209 -13.34 7.45 -22.58
CA ILE A 209 -14.58 8.01 -22.05
C ILE A 209 -14.26 9.30 -21.28
N THR A 210 -15.26 9.91 -20.68
CA THR A 210 -15.12 11.09 -19.82
C THR A 210 -15.45 10.78 -18.36
N ILE A 211 -15.07 11.66 -17.44
CA ILE A 211 -15.49 11.56 -16.04
C ILE A 211 -17.02 11.65 -15.91
N GLN A 212 -17.70 12.41 -16.77
CA GLN A 212 -19.16 12.46 -16.81
C GLN A 212 -19.76 11.07 -17.12
N ASP A 213 -19.19 10.34 -18.09
CA ASP A 213 -19.65 8.98 -18.41
C ASP A 213 -19.49 8.03 -17.20
N VAL A 214 -18.41 8.19 -16.45
CA VAL A 214 -18.16 7.42 -15.22
C VAL A 214 -19.19 7.76 -14.14
N ILE A 215 -19.46 9.05 -13.92
CA ILE A 215 -20.46 9.54 -12.97
C ILE A 215 -21.85 9.02 -13.31
N ASP A 216 -22.27 9.12 -14.58
CA ASP A 216 -23.59 8.72 -15.03
C ASP A 216 -23.82 7.21 -14.85
N LYS A 217 -22.73 6.42 -14.95
CA LYS A 217 -22.81 4.96 -14.93
C LYS A 217 -22.57 4.34 -13.55
N LEU A 218 -21.66 4.90 -12.77
CA LEU A 218 -21.21 4.35 -11.48
C LEU A 218 -21.56 5.24 -10.28
N GLY A 219 -22.05 6.46 -10.52
CA GLY A 219 -22.31 7.46 -9.49
C GLY A 219 -21.08 8.28 -9.12
N ASN A 220 -21.28 9.22 -8.21
CA ASN A 220 -20.24 10.19 -7.82
C ASN A 220 -19.26 9.66 -6.77
N ASP A 221 -19.54 8.53 -6.12
CA ASP A 221 -18.75 8.02 -5.00
C ASP A 221 -17.69 6.99 -5.43
N VAL A 222 -17.16 7.13 -6.64
CA VAL A 222 -16.17 6.22 -7.22
C VAL A 222 -14.81 6.89 -7.38
N PHE A 223 -13.78 6.04 -7.37
CA PHE A 223 -12.40 6.46 -7.54
C PHE A 223 -11.85 5.89 -8.85
N VAL A 224 -11.02 6.65 -9.54
CA VAL A 224 -10.31 6.22 -10.75
C VAL A 224 -8.81 6.24 -10.50
N ASN A 225 -8.05 5.43 -11.24
CA ASN A 225 -6.60 5.47 -11.16
C ASN A 225 -6.11 6.74 -11.83
N VAL A 226 -5.04 7.32 -11.31
CA VAL A 226 -4.32 8.42 -11.94
C VAL A 226 -2.92 7.93 -12.29
N LYS A 227 -2.54 8.10 -13.54
CA LYS A 227 -1.19 7.82 -14.03
C LYS A 227 -0.46 9.14 -14.26
N LYS A 228 0.72 9.26 -13.66
CA LYS A 228 1.62 10.39 -13.90
C LYS A 228 2.08 10.37 -15.36
N VAL A 229 1.91 11.49 -16.06
CA VAL A 229 2.50 11.73 -17.38
C VAL A 229 3.53 12.83 -17.23
N GLU A 230 4.77 12.55 -17.65
CA GLU A 230 5.82 13.56 -17.69
C GLU A 230 5.38 14.73 -18.58
N ALA A 231 5.70 15.95 -18.15
CA ALA A 231 5.55 17.10 -19.02
C ALA A 231 6.45 16.88 -20.24
N LYS A 232 5.86 16.87 -21.44
CA LYS A 232 6.66 16.98 -22.67
C LYS A 232 7.40 18.31 -22.59
N ALA A 233 8.73 18.23 -22.50
CA ALA A 233 9.63 19.36 -22.60
C ALA A 233 9.49 20.09 -23.94
#